data_AF-A0A1Q7Z545-F1
#
_entry.id   AF-A0A1Q7Z545-F1
#
_cell.length_a   1.000
_cell.length_b   1.000
_cell.length_c   1.000
_cell.angle_alpha   90.00
_cell.angle_beta   90.00
_cell.angle_gamma   90.00
#
_symmetry.space_group_name_H-M   'P 1'
#
loop_
_entity.id
_entity.type
_entity.pdbx_description
1 polymer ?
#
loop_
_entity_poly.entity_id
_entity_poly.type
_entity_poly.pdbx_seq_one_letter_code
_entity_poly.pdbx_strand_id
1 'polypeptide(L)'
;MHERVALEEELSALAAAARTRRSVDLFLRAAVEGLCWALLAAVCGKLLWDSLIPPLYFWPLALLDLLLLWDAVRSYRDGRAHLHRELRLEARVRELRKAMGIDP
;
A
#
# COMPACT_ATOMS: atom_id res chain seq x y z
N MET A 1 7.66 -27.21 29.41
CA MET A 1 8.53 -26.46 28.47
C MET A 1 8.12 -26.72 27.02
N HIS A 2 7.84 -27.97 26.62
CA HIS A 2 7.33 -28.31 25.27
C HIS A 2 6.03 -27.61 24.84
N GLU A 3 5.10 -27.40 25.78
CA GLU A 3 3.82 -26.74 25.48
C GLU A 3 3.96 -25.26 25.09
N ARG A 4 4.97 -24.55 25.64
CA ARG A 4 5.25 -23.17 25.26
C ARG A 4 5.89 -23.06 23.88
N VAL A 5 6.75 -24.01 23.52
CA VAL A 5 7.38 -24.07 22.20
C VAL A 5 6.34 -24.36 21.11
N ALA A 6 5.40 -25.29 21.37
CA ALA A 6 4.30 -25.57 20.44
C ALA A 6 3.38 -24.35 20.23
N LEU A 7 3.04 -23.64 21.31
CA LEU A 7 2.24 -22.41 21.24
C LEU A 7 2.97 -21.28 20.49
N GLU A 8 4.30 -21.17 20.65
CA GLU A 8 5.14 -20.21 19.93
C GLU A 8 5.23 -20.54 18.44
N GLU A 9 5.35 -21.82 18.07
CA GLU A 9 5.32 -22.26 16.67
C GLU A 9 3.96 -21.97 16.03
N GLU A 10 2.86 -22.28 16.71
CA GLU A 10 1.50 -22.03 16.21
C GLU A 10 1.23 -20.52 16.04
N LEU A 11 1.67 -19.70 17.00
CA LEU A 11 1.63 -18.24 16.89
C LEU A 11 2.46 -17.72 15.72
N SER A 12 3.65 -18.27 15.50
CA SER A 12 4.53 -17.88 14.40
C SER A 12 3.92 -18.23 13.04
N ALA A 13 3.29 -19.40 12.92
CA ALA A 13 2.62 -19.86 11.71
C ALA A 13 1.38 -19.02 11.40
N LEU A 14 0.56 -18.73 12.42
CA LEU A 14 -0.60 -17.85 12.29
C LEU A 14 -0.20 -16.42 11.95
N ALA A 15 0.85 -15.89 12.57
CA ALA A 15 1.38 -14.57 12.26
C ALA A 15 1.91 -14.48 10.83
N ALA A 16 2.62 -15.51 10.36
CA ALA A 16 3.11 -15.59 8.98
C ALA A 16 1.96 -15.66 7.96
N ALA A 17 0.95 -16.49 8.22
CA ALA A 17 -0.24 -16.61 7.38
C ALA A 17 -1.09 -15.33 7.35
N ALA A 18 -1.17 -14.61 8.48
CA ALA A 18 -1.85 -13.31 8.53
C ALA A 18 -1.07 -12.24 7.76
N ARG A 19 0.27 -12.26 7.83
CA ARG A 19 1.14 -11.31 7.11
C ARG A 19 1.02 -11.47 5.60
N THR A 20 1.01 -12.71 5.09
CA THR A 20 0.88 -13.00 3.65
C THR A 20 -0.49 -12.60 3.10
N ARG A 21 -1.58 -12.87 3.83
CA ARG A 21 -2.92 -12.39 3.45
C ARG A 21 -2.98 -10.86 3.39
N ARG A 22 -2.44 -10.19 4.41
CA ARG A 22 -2.46 -8.72 4.49
C ARG A 22 -1.64 -8.07 3.36
N SER A 23 -0.52 -8.65 2.96
CA SER A 23 0.26 -8.14 1.82
C SER A 23 -0.45 -8.32 0.48
N VAL A 24 -1.15 -9.44 0.29
CA VAL A 24 -1.89 -9.72 -0.95
C VAL A 24 -3.09 -8.79 -1.09
N ASP A 25 -3.85 -8.57 -0.02
CA ASP A 25 -4.99 -7.63 -0.05
C ASP A 25 -4.56 -6.19 -0.35
N LEU A 26 -3.45 -5.75 0.26
CA LEU A 26 -2.90 -4.41 0.00
C LEU A 26 -2.42 -4.26 -1.44
N PHE A 27 -1.74 -5.26 -1.97
CA PHE A 27 -1.28 -5.25 -3.36
C PHE A 27 -2.45 -5.27 -4.35
N LEU A 28 -3.43 -6.15 -4.13
CA LEU A 28 -4.61 -6.26 -4.97
C LEU A 28 -5.41 -4.96 -4.97
N ARG A 29 -5.61 -4.37 -3.78
CA ARG A 29 -6.29 -3.08 -3.64
C ARG A 29 -5.55 -1.97 -4.38
N ALA A 30 -4.24 -1.86 -4.21
CA ALA A 30 -3.43 -0.87 -4.91
C ALA A 30 -3.46 -1.07 -6.44
N ALA A 31 -3.44 -2.31 -6.91
CA ALA A 31 -3.53 -2.63 -8.34
C ALA A 31 -4.89 -2.26 -8.93
N VAL A 32 -5.98 -2.57 -8.22
CA VAL A 32 -7.35 -2.22 -8.65
C VAL A 32 -7.56 -0.71 -8.62
N GLU A 33 -7.14 -0.02 -7.56
CA GLU A 33 -7.23 1.45 -7.46
C GLU A 33 -6.42 2.12 -8.59
N GLY A 34 -5.20 1.64 -8.85
CA GLY A 34 -4.35 2.15 -9.95
C GLY A 34 -4.97 1.91 -11.33
N LEU A 35 -5.58 0.76 -11.56
CA LEU A 35 -6.27 0.45 -12.82
C LEU A 35 -7.50 1.35 -13.02
N CYS A 36 -8.33 1.51 -11.99
CA CYS A 36 -9.49 2.40 -12.04
C CYS A 36 -9.09 3.85 -12.33
N TRP A 37 -8.03 4.33 -11.68
CA TRP A 37 -7.49 5.66 -11.95
C TRP A 37 -6.97 5.80 -13.38
N ALA A 38 -6.18 4.83 -13.86
CA ALA A 38 -5.64 4.87 -15.22
C ALA A 38 -6.75 4.91 -16.30
N LEU A 39 -7.84 4.16 -16.09
CA LEU A 39 -8.99 4.16 -17.00
C LEU A 39 -9.73 5.50 -16.98
N LEU A 40 -9.96 6.08 -15.79
CA LEU A 40 -10.62 7.37 -15.65
C LEU A 40 -9.78 8.51 -16.25
N ALA A 41 -8.48 8.53 -15.98
CA ALA A 41 -7.55 9.48 -16.56
C ALA A 41 -7.52 9.37 -18.10
N ALA A 42 -7.52 8.15 -18.64
CA ALA A 42 -7.57 7.91 -20.08
C ALA A 42 -8.88 8.42 -20.70
N VAL A 43 -10.02 8.18 -20.04
CA VAL A 43 -11.34 8.67 -20.48
C VAL A 43 -11.40 10.20 -20.42
N CYS A 44 -10.92 10.81 -19.34
CA CYS A 44 -10.86 12.26 -19.20
C CYS A 44 -9.94 12.90 -20.24
N GLY A 45 -8.75 12.32 -20.46
CA GLY A 45 -7.81 12.77 -21.48
C GLY A 45 -8.37 12.66 -22.89
N LYS A 46 -9.06 11.55 -23.19
CA LYS A 46 -9.74 11.36 -24.48
C LYS A 46 -10.86 12.39 -24.68
N LEU A 47 -11.71 12.60 -23.67
CA LEU A 47 -12.77 13.61 -23.72
C LEU A 47 -12.23 15.02 -23.93
N LEU A 48 -11.10 15.35 -23.29
CA LEU A 48 -10.44 16.65 -23.45
C LEU A 48 -9.85 16.82 -24.86
N TRP A 49 -9.27 15.76 -25.41
CA TRP A 49 -8.69 15.76 -26.76
C TRP A 49 -9.75 15.85 -27.87
N ASP A 50 -10.91 15.22 -27.66
CA ASP A 50 -12.01 15.20 -28.64
C ASP A 50 -12.87 16.48 -28.63
N SER A 51 -12.79 17.32 -27.59
CA SER A 51 -13.77 18.40 -27.36
C SER A 51 -13.13 19.79 -27.33
N LEU A 52 -13.52 20.68 -28.25
CA LEU A 52 -13.22 22.13 -28.21
C LEU A 52 -13.94 22.86 -27.05
N ILE A 53 -15.06 22.32 -26.58
CA ILE A 53 -15.83 22.75 -25.41
C ILE A 53 -16.12 21.50 -24.58
N PRO A 54 -15.63 21.40 -23.32
CA PRO A 54 -15.81 20.20 -22.53
C PRO A 54 -17.31 19.95 -22.25
N PRO A 55 -17.82 18.73 -22.50
CA PRO A 55 -19.22 18.40 -22.24
C PRO A 55 -19.53 18.53 -20.74
N LEU A 56 -20.80 18.80 -20.37
CA LEU A 56 -21.22 19.00 -18.97
C LEU A 56 -20.78 17.87 -18.02
N TYR A 57 -20.68 16.64 -18.53
CA TYR A 57 -20.24 15.45 -17.78
C TYR A 57 -18.73 15.40 -17.52
N PHE A 58 -17.92 16.22 -18.18
CA PHE A 58 -16.48 16.29 -17.96
C PHE A 58 -16.15 16.75 -16.54
N TRP A 59 -16.82 17.79 -16.04
CA TRP A 59 -16.55 18.36 -14.72
C TRP A 59 -16.69 17.37 -13.55
N PRO A 60 -17.79 16.60 -13.43
CA PRO A 60 -17.89 15.59 -12.37
C PRO A 60 -16.86 14.46 -12.54
N LEU A 61 -16.54 14.07 -13.77
CA LEU A 61 -15.51 13.06 -14.07
C LEU A 61 -14.11 13.54 -13.68
N ALA A 62 -13.75 14.77 -14.04
CA ALA A 62 -12.48 15.39 -13.70
C ALA A 62 -12.35 15.61 -12.18
N LEU A 63 -13.45 15.97 -11.49
CA LEU A 63 -13.46 16.06 -10.04
C LEU A 63 -13.21 14.69 -9.39
N LEU A 64 -13.85 13.64 -9.90
CA LEU A 64 -13.67 12.28 -9.40
C LEU A 64 -12.24 11.77 -9.66
N ASP A 65 -11.67 12.07 -10.83
CA ASP A 65 -10.28 11.77 -11.15
C ASP A 65 -9.30 12.51 -10.21
N LEU A 66 -9.57 13.79 -9.91
CA LEU A 66 -8.78 14.57 -8.97
C LEU A 66 -8.88 14.04 -7.53
N LEU A 67 -10.07 13.59 -7.10
CA LEU A 67 -10.27 12.97 -5.79
C LEU A 67 -9.50 11.65 -5.67
N LEU A 68 -9.52 10.82 -6.71
CA LEU A 68 -8.74 9.58 -6.77
C LEU A 68 -7.24 9.86 -6.77
N LEU A 69 -6.80 10.86 -7.52
CA LEU A 69 -5.40 11.29 -7.53
C LEU A 69 -4.97 11.77 -6.13
N TRP A 70 -5.81 12.56 -5.47
CA TRP A 70 -5.56 13.02 -4.11
C TRP A 70 -5.48 11.86 -3.11
N ASP A 71 -6.38 10.88 -3.22
CA ASP A 71 -6.36 9.69 -2.37
C ASP A 71 -5.10 8.85 -2.59
N ALA A 72 -4.69 8.67 -3.85
CA ALA A 72 -3.43 8.00 -4.19
C ALA A 72 -2.21 8.74 -3.60
N VAL A 73 -2.17 10.07 -3.71
CA VAL A 73 -1.11 10.90 -3.11
C VAL A 73 -1.10 10.75 -1.59
N ARG A 74 -2.27 10.74 -0.95
CA ARG A 74 -2.41 10.55 0.49
C ARG A 74 -1.91 9.16 0.91
N SER A 75 -2.38 8.11 0.25
CA SER A 75 -1.96 6.72 0.48
C SER A 75 -0.45 6.56 0.32
N TYR A 76 0.14 7.16 -0.72
CA TYR A 76 1.58 7.16 -0.93
C TYR A 76 2.35 7.87 0.21
N ARG A 77 1.84 9.00 0.70
CA ARG A 77 2.44 9.73 1.84
C ARG A 77 2.37 8.90 3.12
N ASP A 78 1.24 8.28 3.40
CA ASP A 78 1.04 7.42 4.57
C ASP A 78 1.93 6.17 4.48
N GLY A 79 2.02 5.56 3.29
CA GLY A 79 2.92 4.45 3.00
C GLY A 79 4.39 4.82 3.23
N ARG A 80 4.84 6.01 2.78
CA ARG A 80 6.19 6.50 3.05
C ARG A 80 6.47 6.66 4.54
N ALA A 81 5.51 7.18 5.30
CA ALA A 81 5.65 7.32 6.75
C ALA A 81 5.72 5.96 7.45
N HIS A 82 4.94 4.98 7.01
CA HIS A 82 4.98 3.61 7.53
C HIS A 82 6.31 2.93 7.22
N LEU A 83 6.79 3.02 5.98
CA LEU A 83 8.06 2.46 5.55
C LEU A 83 9.24 3.04 6.35
N HIS A 84 9.22 4.35 6.63
CA HIS A 84 10.24 4.99 7.47
C HIS A 84 10.23 4.46 8.91
N ARG A 85 9.05 4.11 9.44
CA ARG A 85 8.93 3.50 10.77
C ARG A 85 9.44 2.07 10.77
N GLU A 86 9.09 1.28 9.75
CA GLU A 86 9.58 -0.10 9.60
C GLU A 86 11.10 -0.14 9.45
N LEU A 87 11.70 0.71 8.61
CA LEU A 87 13.15 0.79 8.47
C LEU A 87 13.86 1.15 9.77
N ARG A 88 13.28 2.03 10.60
CA ARG A 88 13.82 2.36 11.93
C ARG A 88 13.73 1.18 12.90
N LEU A 89 12.65 0.41 12.85
CA LEU A 89 12.48 -0.80 13.66
C LEU A 89 13.47 -1.88 13.21
N GLU A 90 13.63 -2.10 11.91
CA GLU A 90 14.62 -3.05 11.38
C GLU A 90 16.05 -2.63 11.73
N ALA A 91 16.38 -1.35 11.64
CA ALA A 91 17.69 -0.83 12.06
C ALA A 91 17.93 -1.11 13.55
N ARG A 92 16.93 -0.87 14.40
CA ARG A 92 17.00 -1.19 15.84
C ARG A 92 17.14 -2.68 16.11
N VAL A 93 16.40 -3.52 15.40
CA VAL A 93 16.52 -4.98 15.51
C VAL A 93 17.92 -5.43 15.11
N ARG A 94 18.50 -4.86 14.04
CA ARG A 94 19.86 -5.16 13.60
C ARG A 94 20.92 -4.71 14.61
N GLU A 95 20.76 -3.53 15.20
CA GLU A 95 21.61 -3.05 16.30
C GLU A 95 21.56 -3.99 17.51
N LEU A 96 20.36 -4.41 17.92
CA LEU A 96 20.17 -5.36 19.03
C LEU A 96 20.77 -6.73 18.72
N ARG A 97 20.61 -7.21 17.47
CA ARG A 97 21.14 -8.50 17.04
C ARG A 97 22.67 -8.50 17.00
N LYS A 98 23.30 -7.38 16.60
CA LYS A 98 24.74 -7.15 16.76
C LYS A 98 25.17 -7.08 18.22
N ALA A 99 24.44 -6.35 19.06
CA ALA A 99 24.77 -6.21 20.48
C ALA A 99 24.68 -7.54 21.24
N MET A 100 23.79 -8.45 20.83
CA MET A 100 23.67 -9.80 21.39
C MET A 100 24.57 -10.85 20.73
N GLY A 101 25.42 -10.47 19.76
CA GLY A 101 26.35 -11.38 19.09
C GLY A 101 25.67 -12.49 18.26
N ILE A 102 24.42 -12.29 17.86
CA ILE A 102 23.63 -13.26 17.08
C ILE A 102 23.95 -13.16 15.57
N ASP A 103 24.40 -12.00 15.10
CA ASP A 103 24.96 -11.80 13.76
C ASP A 103 26.45 -11.41 13.85
N PRO A 104 27.32 -11.92 12.96
CA PRO A 104 28.73 -11.52 12.87
C PRO A 104 28.92 -10.07 12.37
#